data_AF-A0A6I5RIL3-F1
#
_entry.id   AF-A0A6I5RIL3-F1
#
_cell.length_a   1.000
_cell.length_b   1.000
_cell.length_c   1.000
_cell.angle_alpha   90.00
_cell.angle_beta   90.00
_cell.angle_gamma   90.00
#
_symmetry.space_group_name_H-M   'P 1'
#
loop_
_entity.id
_entity.type
_entity.pdbx_description
1 polymer ?
#
loop_
_entity_poly.entity_id
_entity_poly.type
_entity_poly.pdbx_seq_one_letter_code
_entity_poly.pdbx_strand_id
1 'polypeptide(L)' 'LGFSKPETSRPEVCEGCIHYHGIAYGYGDQRSLLICGFHPLGWLGELCPDWCGEH' A
#
# COMPACT_ATOMS: atom_id res chain seq x y z
N LEU A 1 -14.06 21.11 15.15
CA LEU A 1 -12.76 20.47 15.42
C LEU A 1 -12.53 19.45 14.31
N GLY A 2 -11.53 19.68 13.45
CA GLY A 2 -11.16 18.74 12.38
C GLY A 2 -10.01 17.87 12.85
N PHE A 3 -10.20 16.56 12.89
CA PHE A 3 -9.12 15.62 13.17
C PHE A 3 -8.35 15.38 11.88
N SER A 4 -7.11 15.85 11.82
CA SER A 4 -6.19 15.48 10.74
C SER A 4 -5.83 14.01 10.92
N LYS A 5 -6.09 13.19 9.91
CA LYS A 5 -5.68 11.78 9.89
C LYS A 5 -4.15 11.74 10.03
N PRO A 6 -3.58 10.89 10.90
CA PRO A 6 -2.14 10.74 10.98
C PRO A 6 -1.61 10.37 9.59
N GLU A 7 -0.50 10.98 9.19
CA GLU A 7 0.20 10.66 7.95
C GLU A 7 0.78 9.24 8.05
N THR A 8 -0.05 8.25 7.70
CA THR A 8 0.36 6.86 7.70
C THR A 8 1.11 6.57 6.39
N SER A 9 2.21 5.81 6.46
CA SER A 9 2.87 5.29 5.25
C SER A 9 2.03 4.23 4.51
N ARG A 10 0.85 3.88 5.04
CA ARG A 10 -0.13 3.01 4.40
C ARG A 10 -1.08 3.85 3.54
N PRO A 11 -1.15 3.60 2.22
CA PRO A 11 -2.13 4.23 1.35
C PRO A 11 -3.57 3.95 1.83
N GLU A 12 -4.47 4.91 1.60
CA GLU A 12 -5.89 4.77 1.97
C GLU A 12 -6.55 3.52 1.37
N VAL A 13 -6.21 3.19 0.12
CA VAL A 13 -6.71 1.98 -0.56
C VAL A 13 -6.22 0.67 0.07
N CYS A 14 -5.21 0.72 0.94
CA CYS A 14 -4.68 -0.46 1.64
C CYS A 14 -5.20 -0.54 3.09
N GLU A 15 -6.07 0.37 3.53
CA GLU A 15 -6.64 0.30 4.88
C GLU A 15 -7.59 -0.89 5.02
N GLY A 16 -7.18 -1.89 5.82
CA GLY A 16 -7.96 -3.10 6.06
C GLY A 16 -7.60 -4.29 5.14
N CYS A 17 -6.76 -4.08 4.13
CA CYS A 17 -6.28 -5.14 3.23
C CYS A 17 -5.35 -6.13 3.96
N ILE A 18 -5.65 -7.43 3.90
CA ILE A 18 -4.83 -8.46 4.57
C ILE A 18 -3.51 -8.74 3.83
N HIS A 19 -3.39 -8.23 2.60
CA HIS A 19 -2.23 -8.40 1.73
C HIS A 19 -1.30 -7.18 1.70
N TYR A 20 -1.57 -6.18 2.53
CA TYR A 20 -0.66 -5.05 2.72
C TYR A 20 0.69 -5.52 3.26
N HIS A 21 1.78 -5.11 2.61
CA HIS A 21 3.14 -5.50 2.99
C HIS A 21 3.87 -4.37 3.71
N GLY A 22 3.94 -3.18 3.09
CA GLY A 22 4.44 -1.95 3.75
C GLY A 22 5.92 -1.92 4.12
N ILE A 23 6.76 -2.80 3.57
CA ILE A 23 8.20 -2.87 3.92
C ILE A 23 9.05 -2.31 2.79
N ALA A 24 10.02 -1.46 3.15
CA ALA A 24 10.99 -0.93 2.21
C ALA A 24 12.32 -1.69 2.27
N TYR A 25 12.84 -2.04 1.10
CA TYR A 25 14.06 -2.81 0.89
C TYR A 25 15.14 -1.96 0.23
N GLY A 26 16.40 -2.38 0.37
CA GLY A 26 17.56 -1.66 -0.15
C GLY A 26 18.09 -0.60 0.82
N TYR A 27 19.09 0.15 0.36
CA TYR A 27 19.84 1.11 1.16
C TYR A 27 20.14 2.39 0.37
N GLY A 28 20.24 3.51 1.09
CA GLY A 28 20.48 4.82 0.51
C GLY A 28 19.39 5.24 -0.48
N ASP A 29 19.81 5.77 -1.62
CA ASP A 29 18.93 6.26 -2.70
C ASP A 29 18.22 5.13 -3.46
N GLN A 30 18.71 3.88 -3.36
CA GLN A 30 18.16 2.72 -4.05
C GLN A 30 17.09 1.98 -3.24
N ARG A 31 16.42 2.69 -2.34
CA ARG A 31 15.41 2.11 -1.45
C ARG A 31 14.06 2.03 -2.17
N SER A 32 13.48 0.83 -2.20
CA SER A 32 12.17 0.58 -2.82
C SER A 32 11.15 0.14 -1.77
N LEU A 33 10.02 0.83 -1.69
CA LEU A 33 8.88 0.43 -0.86
C LEU A 33 8.08 -0.66 -1.59
N LEU A 34 7.94 -1.82 -0.95
CA LEU A 34 6.99 -2.83 -1.38
C LEU A 34 5.68 -2.66 -0.64
N ILE A 35 4.64 -2.24 -1.36
CA ILE A 35 3.37 -1.77 -0.77
C ILE A 35 2.43 -2.94 -0.47
N CYS A 36 2.21 -3.84 -1.43
CA CYS A 36 1.25 -4.94 -1.35
C CYS A 36 1.79 -6.19 -2.07
N GLY A 37 1.34 -7.39 -1.68
CA GLY A 37 1.72 -8.64 -2.36
C GLY A 37 1.25 -8.74 -3.83
N PHE A 38 0.15 -8.06 -4.18
CA PHE A 38 -0.38 -8.00 -5.55
C PHE A 38 0.12 -6.78 -6.34
N HIS A 39 0.30 -5.67 -5.64
CA HIS A 39 0.78 -4.40 -6.19
C HIS A 39 2.06 -3.98 -5.48
N PRO A 40 3.21 -4.59 -5.83
CA PRO A 40 4.46 -4.38 -5.11
C PRO A 40 4.92 -2.92 -5.15
N LEU A 41 4.71 -2.19 -6.24
CA LEU A 41 5.16 -0.81 -6.39
C LEU A 41 4.05 0.24 -6.23
N GLY A 42 2.86 -0.17 -5.78
CA GLY A 42 1.72 0.72 -5.54
C GLY A 42 0.53 0.49 -6.46
N TRP A 43 -0.58 1.13 -6.12
CA TRP A 43 -1.83 1.07 -6.84
C TRP A 43 -1.82 2.15 -7.95
N LEU A 44 -1.94 1.74 -9.21
CA LEU A 44 -2.07 2.68 -10.33
C LEU A 44 -3.53 3.06 -10.62
N GLY A 45 -4.49 2.50 -9.88
CA GLY A 45 -5.93 2.76 -10.03
C GLY A 45 -6.74 2.38 -8.78
N GLU A 46 -8.00 2.83 -8.72
CA GLU A 46 -8.84 2.93 -7.52
C GLU A 46 -9.26 1.60 -6.82
N LEU A 47 -8.72 0.43 -7.16
CA LEU A 47 -9.16 -0.85 -6.57
C LEU A 47 -8.03 -1.71 -6.01
N CYS A 48 -7.99 -1.81 -4.67
CA CYS A 48 -7.43 -2.95 -3.93
C CYS A 48 -8.18 -3.25 -2.61
N PRO A 49 -9.32 -3.95 -2.64
CA PRO A 49 -10.03 -4.45 -1.46
C PRO A 49 -9.95 -5.99 -1.33
N ASP A 50 -8.76 -6.56 -1.13
CA ASP A 50 -8.50 -8.02 -1.01
C ASP A 50 -8.67 -8.87 -2.29
N TRP A 51 -8.40 -8.28 -3.48
CA TRP A 51 -8.29 -8.93 -4.80
C TRP A 51 -8.90 -10.35 -4.90
N CYS A 52 -10.17 -10.44 -5.35
CA CYS A 52 -10.75 -11.66 -5.89
C CYS A 52 -10.55 -11.60 -7.41
N GLY A 53 -9.60 -12.38 -7.95
CA GLY A 53 -9.25 -12.32 -9.37
C GLY A 53 -10.46 -12.67 -10.23
N GLU A 54 -11.01 -11.69 -10.96
CA GLU A 54 -11.99 -12.00 -11.99
C GLU A 54 -11.27 -12.60 -13.20
N HIS A 55 -11.43 -13.93 -13.30
CA HIS A 55 -11.50 -14.82 -14.48
C HIS A 55 -10.40 -14.81 -15.55
#